data_AF-A0A2P5YET3-F1
#
_entry.id   AF-A0A2P5YET3-F1
#
_cell.length_a   1.000
_cell.length_b   1.000
_cell.length_c   1.000
_cell.angle_alpha   90.00
_cell.angle_beta   90.00
_cell.angle_gamma   90.00
#
_symmetry.space_group_name_H-M   'P 1'
#
loop_
_entity.id
_entity.type
_entity.pdbx_description
1 polymer ?
#
loop_
_entity_poly.entity_id
_entity_poly.type
_entity_poly.pdbx_seq_one_letter_code
_entity_poly.pdbx_strand_id
1 'polypeptide(L)'
;MLGKLPHQNLHHLVKRYGPMMSLRLGCVPTILVSSPEAAKVFLKTHDLVFASRLGMQAGEYLSYGSTSIAFTPYGSYWRTVRKW
;
A
#
# COMPACT_ATOMS: atom_id res chain seq x y z
N MET A 1 9.57 0.72 -17.28
CA MET A 1 10.13 0.37 -15.95
C MET A 1 9.27 -0.61 -15.14
N LEU A 2 7.95 -0.72 -15.32
CA LEU A 2 7.15 -1.80 -14.71
C LEU A 2 6.41 -2.70 -15.73
N GLY A 3 6.43 -2.36 -17.02
CA GLY A 3 5.82 -3.16 -18.08
C GLY A 3 4.29 -3.27 -17.95
N LYS A 4 3.70 -4.15 -18.77
CA LYS A 4 2.24 -4.41 -18.78
C LYS A 4 1.76 -5.12 -17.50
N LEU A 5 2.64 -5.92 -16.88
CA LEU A 5 2.34 -6.74 -15.71
C LEU A 5 3.25 -6.32 -14.54
N PRO A 6 2.92 -5.21 -13.84
CA PRO A 6 3.78 -4.65 -12.80
C PRO A 6 4.08 -5.64 -11.67
N HIS A 7 3.08 -6.42 -11.24
CA HIS A 7 3.24 -7.42 -10.17
C HIS A 7 4.28 -8.51 -10.52
N GLN A 8 4.37 -8.94 -11.79
CA GLN A 8 5.36 -9.94 -12.21
C GLN A 8 6.77 -9.35 -12.23
N ASN A 9 6.91 -8.12 -12.71
CA ASN A 9 8.21 -7.45 -12.74
C ASN A 9 8.72 -7.13 -11.32
N LEU A 10 7.83 -6.72 -10.41
CA LEU A 10 8.18 -6.58 -8.98
C LEU A 10 8.60 -7.92 -8.37
N HIS A 11 7.93 -9.02 -8.71
CA HIS A 11 8.32 -10.35 -8.25
C HIS A 11 9.70 -10.78 -8.80
N HIS A 12 10.03 -10.45 -10.05
CA HIS A 12 11.38 -10.68 -10.59
C HIS A 12 12.46 -9.88 -9.86
N LEU A 13 12.17 -8.63 -9.48
CA LEU A 13 13.08 -7.84 -8.65
C LEU A 13 13.28 -8.50 -7.28
N VAL A 14 12.22 -9.03 -6.67
CA VAL A 14 12.28 -9.74 -5.39
C VAL A 14 13.19 -10.96 -5.48
N LYS A 15 13.09 -11.75 -6.56
CA LYS A 15 13.98 -12.90 -6.77
C LYS A 15 15.46 -12.50 -6.89
N ARG A 16 15.74 -11.28 -7.38
CA ARG A 16 17.11 -10.79 -7.60
C ARG A 16 17.72 -10.10 -6.39
N TYR A 17 16.94 -9.31 -5.66
CA TYR A 17 17.43 -8.42 -4.60
C TYR A 17 16.99 -8.84 -3.19
N GLY A 18 16.07 -9.80 -3.09
CA GLY A 18 15.54 -10.31 -1.83
C GLY A 18 14.09 -9.90 -1.56
N PRO A 19 13.46 -10.52 -0.53
CA PRO A 19 12.04 -10.36 -0.19
C PRO A 19 11.67 -8.98 0.39
N MET A 20 12.66 -8.15 0.70
CA MET A 20 12.46 -6.80 1.20
C MET A 20 13.48 -5.85 0.55
N MET A 21 13.00 -4.82 -0.12
CA MET A 21 13.86 -3.85 -0.80
C MET A 21 13.23 -2.45 -0.80
N SER A 22 14.07 -1.42 -0.96
CA SER A 22 13.63 -0.05 -1.19
C SER A 22 13.77 0.31 -2.66
N LEU A 23 12.75 0.93 -3.24
CA LEU A 23 12.75 1.41 -4.62
C LEU A 23 11.91 2.69 -4.74
N ARG A 24 12.07 3.43 -5.84
CA ARG A 24 11.25 4.61 -6.14
C ARG A 24 10.21 4.28 -7.21
N LEU A 25 8.93 4.42 -6.87
CA LEU A 25 7.82 4.35 -7.83
C LEU A 25 7.51 5.76 -8.31
N GLY A 26 8.08 6.13 -9.46
CA GLY A 26 8.10 7.53 -9.90
C GLY A 26 8.85 8.38 -8.88
N CYS A 27 8.16 9.35 -8.26
CA CYS A 27 8.74 10.21 -7.22
C CYS A 27 8.52 9.70 -5.79
N VAL A 28 7.80 8.58 -5.60
CA VAL A 28 7.40 8.09 -4.27
C VAL A 28 8.39 7.01 -3.79
N PRO A 29 9.11 7.22 -2.68
CA PRO A 29 9.90 6.17 -2.05
C PRO A 29 8.97 5.05 -1.56
N THR A 30 9.29 3.81 -1.92
CA THR A 30 8.44 2.65 -1.67
C THR A 30 9.27 1.50 -1.12
N ILE A 31 8.83 0.92 -0.02
CA ILE A 31 9.36 -0.35 0.49
C ILE A 31 8.52 -1.48 -0.09
N LEU A 32 9.15 -2.36 -0.85
CA LEU A 32 8.53 -3.58 -1.35
C LEU A 32 8.78 -4.72 -0.36
N VAL A 33 7.70 -5.38 0.02
CA VAL A 33 7.71 -6.54 0.93
C VAL A 33 7.02 -7.71 0.24
N SER A 34 7.72 -8.84 0.12
CA SER A 34 7.26 -10.01 -0.62
C SER A 34 7.66 -11.32 0.08
N SER A 35 7.35 -11.40 1.38
CA SER A 35 7.35 -12.67 2.12
C SER A 35 6.10 -12.79 3.01
N PRO A 36 5.57 -14.01 3.24
CA PRO A 36 4.44 -14.22 4.14
C PRO A 36 4.73 -13.76 5.57
N GLU A 37 5.94 -13.99 6.06
CA GLU A 37 6.37 -13.65 7.41
C GLU A 37 6.38 -12.13 7.60
N ALA A 38 6.94 -11.40 6.64
CA ALA A 38 6.95 -9.94 6.70
C ALA A 38 5.53 -9.39 6.54
N ALA A 39 4.73 -9.92 5.59
CA ALA A 39 3.33 -9.51 5.43
C ALA A 39 2.54 -9.63 6.74
N LYS A 40 2.74 -10.70 7.51
CA LYS A 40 2.14 -10.87 8.85
C LYS A 40 2.59 -9.80 9.85
N VAL A 41 3.85 -9.37 9.81
CA VAL A 41 4.35 -8.29 10.68
C VAL A 41 3.67 -6.96 10.34
N PHE A 42 3.59 -6.60 9.06
CA PHE A 42 3.02 -5.31 8.62
C PHE A 42 1.49 -5.27 8.70
N LEU A 43 0.81 -6.34 8.27
CA LEU A 43 -0.64 -6.35 8.08
C LEU A 43 -1.42 -6.95 9.27
N LYS A 44 -0.74 -7.54 10.25
CA LYS A 44 -1.38 -8.11 11.45
C LYS A 44 -0.74 -7.62 12.75
N THR A 45 0.58 -7.67 12.86
CA THR A 45 1.26 -7.32 14.14
C THR A 45 1.30 -5.81 14.35
N HIS A 46 1.54 -5.04 13.28
CA HIS A 46 1.59 -3.58 13.29
C HIS A 46 0.55 -2.98 12.34
N ASP A 47 -0.59 -3.66 12.18
CA ASP A 47 -1.63 -3.31 11.20
C ASP A 47 -2.07 -1.84 11.32
N LEU A 48 -2.23 -1.34 12.55
CA LEU A 48 -2.62 0.05 12.83
C LEU A 48 -1.58 1.07 12.34
N VAL A 49 -0.29 0.76 12.42
CA VAL A 49 0.79 1.65 11.96
C VAL A 49 0.74 1.80 10.44
N PHE A 50 0.40 0.73 9.74
CA PHE A 50 0.36 0.67 8.27
C PHE A 50 -1.06 0.78 7.68
N ALA A 51 -2.06 1.06 8.51
CA ALA A 51 -3.47 1.09 8.08
C ALA A 51 -3.79 2.32 7.23
N SER A 52 -3.06 3.42 7.40
CA SER A 52 -3.38 4.69 6.73
C SER A 52 -3.09 4.65 5.23
N ARG A 53 -3.98 5.25 4.43
CA ARG A 53 -3.80 5.42 2.98
C ARG A 53 -3.02 6.69 2.71
N LEU A 54 -2.07 6.61 1.78
CA LEU A 54 -1.40 7.80 1.26
C LEU A 54 -2.42 8.63 0.46
N GLY A 55 -2.39 9.95 0.64
CA GLY A 55 -3.16 10.87 -0.18
C GLY A 55 -2.70 10.75 -1.64
N MET A 56 -3.56 10.22 -2.50
CA MET A 56 -3.33 10.12 -3.94
C MET A 56 -4.42 10.89 -4.67
N GLN A 57 -4.02 11.70 -5.64
CA GLN A 57 -4.94 12.58 -6.39
C GLN A 57 -6.09 11.79 -7.04
N ALA A 58 -5.82 10.57 -7.52
CA ALA A 58 -6.87 9.69 -8.04
C ALA A 58 -7.90 9.31 -6.96
N GLY A 59 -7.51 9.13 -5.70
CA GLY A 59 -8.44 8.92 -4.59
C GLY A 59 -9.32 10.15 -4.32
N GLU A 60 -8.77 11.35 -4.46
CA GLU A 60 -9.54 12.59 -4.33
C GLU A 60 -10.60 12.70 -5.42
N TYR A 61 -10.22 12.50 -6.69
CA TYR A 61 -11.14 12.55 -7.82
C TYR A 61 -12.17 11.42 -7.82
N LEU A 62 -11.75 10.18 -7.55
CA LEU A 62 -12.61 9.00 -7.65
C LEU A 62 -13.48 8.79 -6.40
N SER A 63 -13.15 9.43 -5.28
CA SER A 63 -13.83 9.19 -4.00
C SER A 63 -14.29 10.46 -3.31
N TYR A 64 -14.79 11.44 -4.07
CA TYR A 64 -15.40 12.66 -3.55
C TYR A 64 -14.55 13.30 -2.44
N GLY A 65 -13.27 13.56 -2.74
CA GLY A 65 -12.30 14.05 -1.77
C GLY A 65 -11.77 12.98 -0.81
N SER A 66 -11.52 11.75 -1.30
CA SER A 66 -10.97 10.64 -0.50
C SER A 66 -11.86 10.20 0.67
N THR A 67 -13.19 10.28 0.54
CA THR A 67 -14.17 9.87 1.57
C THR A 67 -14.63 8.41 1.45
N SER A 68 -14.21 7.71 0.39
CA SER A 68 -14.43 6.26 0.23
C SER A 68 -13.59 5.47 1.22
N ILE A 69 -14.19 4.42 1.81
CA ILE A 69 -13.52 3.47 2.71
C ILE A 69 -12.22 2.89 2.15
N ALA A 70 -12.08 2.80 0.81
CA ALA A 70 -10.88 2.28 0.15
C ALA A 70 -9.70 3.27 0.15
N PHE A 71 -9.97 4.58 0.11
CA PHE A 71 -8.97 5.64 -0.12
C PHE A 71 -8.84 6.65 1.03
N THR A 72 -9.76 6.70 1.99
CA THR A 72 -9.65 7.57 3.16
C THR A 72 -8.44 7.19 4.03
N PRO A 73 -7.63 8.17 4.48
CA PRO A 73 -6.66 7.96 5.55
C PRO A 73 -7.29 7.34 6.79
N TYR A 74 -6.50 6.58 7.54
CA TYR A 74 -6.99 5.95 8.76
C TYR A 74 -7.32 7.02 9.81
N GLY A 75 -8.53 6.96 10.37
CA GLY A 75 -9.02 7.95 11.34
C GLY A 75 -10.37 7.57 11.93
N SER A 76 -10.97 8.47 12.72
CA SER A 76 -12.28 8.27 13.36
C SER A 76 -13.38 7.93 12.35
N TYR A 77 -13.46 8.68 11.25
CA TYR A 77 -14.41 8.44 10.17
C TYR A 77 -14.26 7.03 9.58
N TRP A 78 -13.05 6.65 9.18
CA TRP A 78 -12.79 5.32 8.62
C TRP A 78 -13.15 4.19 9.59
N ARG A 79 -12.83 4.35 10.89
CA ARG A 79 -13.19 3.39 11.94
C ARG A 79 -14.70 3.23 12.09
N THR A 80 -15.45 4.32 11.94
CA THR A 80 -16.92 4.28 11.99
C THR A 80 -17.44 3.54 10.76
N VAL A 81 -17.10 3.97 9.56
CA VAL A 81 -17.64 3.40 8.31
C VAL A 81 -17.28 1.93 8.13
N ARG A 82 -16.10 1.47 8.58
CA ARG A 82 -15.71 0.05 8.49
C ARG A 82 -16.46 -0.87 9.46
N LYS A 83 -16.96 -0.33 10.57
CA LYS A 83 -17.67 -1.13 11.58
C LYS A 83 -19.11 -1.44 11.18
N TRP A 84 -19.69 -0.58 10.36
CA TRP A 84 -21.03 -0.74 9.78
C TRP A 84 -20.94 -1.54 8.47
#